data_AF-A0A412Z4I1-F1
#
_entry.id   AF-A0A412Z4I1-F1
#
_cell.length_a   1.000
_cell.length_b   1.000
_cell.length_c   1.000
_cell.angle_alpha   90.00
_cell.angle_beta   90.00
_cell.angle_gamma   90.00
#
_symmetry.space_group_name_H-M   'P 1'
#
loop_
_entity.id
_entity.type
_entity.pdbx_description
1 polymer ?
#
loop_
_entity_poly.entity_id
_entity_poly.type
_entity_poly.pdbx_seq_one_letter_code
_entity_poly.pdbx_strand_id
1 'polypeptide(L)' 'MARAYFGLARWGITLILPESLPAFQEIVIADRRMNRDEQLAALAVKICEAICREKYMIHFGV' A
#
# COMPACT_ATOMS: atom_id res chain seq x y z
N MET A 1 16.57 -6.93 -11.27
CA MET A 1 15.36 -6.49 -12.02
C MET A 1 15.38 -4.98 -12.09
N ALA A 2 15.63 -4.40 -13.26
CA ALA A 2 15.66 -2.95 -13.45
C ALA A 2 14.25 -2.36 -13.25
N ARG A 3 14.11 -1.34 -12.40
CA ARG A 3 12.85 -0.59 -12.26
C ARG A 3 12.58 0.10 -13.60
N ALA A 4 11.49 -0.25 -14.27
CA ALA A 4 11.06 0.44 -15.48
C ALA A 4 10.78 1.92 -15.15
N TYR A 5 11.64 2.82 -15.64
CA TYR A 5 11.60 4.26 -15.38
C TYR A 5 10.73 5.01 -16.40
N PHE A 6 9.56 4.45 -16.73
CA PHE A 6 8.61 5.06 -17.67
C PHE A 6 7.19 5.07 -17.06
N GLY A 7 6.36 6.03 -17.48
CA GLY A 7 4.98 6.16 -16.99
C GLY A 7 4.89 6.63 -15.54
N LEU A 8 3.97 6.05 -14.77
CA LEU A 8 3.69 6.44 -13.37
C LEU A 8 4.95 6.37 -12.48
N ALA A 9 5.81 5.37 -12.70
CA ALA A 9 7.04 5.19 -11.93
C ALA A 9 8.03 6.37 -12.06
N ARG A 10 8.01 7.11 -13.20
CA ARG A 10 8.84 8.32 -13.39
C ARG A 10 8.41 9.46 -12.46
N TRP A 11 7.17 9.46 -12.00
CA TRP A 11 6.57 10.54 -11.22
C TRP A 11 6.42 10.18 -9.73
N GLY A 12 7.21 9.24 -9.22
CA GLY A 12 7.16 8.84 -7.80
C GLY A 12 5.93 7.99 -7.43
N ILE A 13 5.18 7.52 -8.44
CA ILE A 13 4.00 6.69 -8.22
C ILE A 13 4.39 5.21 -8.27
N THR A 14 4.07 4.50 -7.20
CA THR A 14 4.15 3.04 -7.11
C THR A 14 2.75 2.45 -7.14
N LEU A 15 2.51 1.49 -8.04
CA LEU A 15 1.32 0.64 -7.99
C LEU A 15 1.61 -0.60 -7.16
N ILE A 16 0.81 -0.83 -6.13
CA ILE A 16 0.82 -2.05 -5.32
C ILE A 16 -0.25 -2.98 -5.89
N LEU A 17 0.20 -4.15 -6.32
CA LEU A 17 -0.62 -5.16 -6.98
C LEU A 17 -1.55 -5.84 -5.95
N PRO A 18 -2.79 -6.23 -6.31
CA PRO A 18 -3.73 -6.90 -5.40
C PRO A 18 -3.13 -8.11 -4.68
N GLU A 19 -2.35 -8.94 -5.37
CA GLU A 19 -1.68 -10.12 -4.82
C GLU A 19 -0.63 -9.79 -3.75
N SER A 20 -0.11 -8.57 -3.74
CA SER A 20 0.86 -8.10 -2.73
C SER A 20 0.18 -7.49 -1.51
N LEU A 21 -1.10 -7.14 -1.58
CA LEU A 21 -1.80 -6.44 -0.52
C LEU A 21 -1.98 -7.25 0.77
N PRO A 22 -2.25 -8.57 0.75
CA PRO A 22 -2.35 -9.35 1.99
C PRO A 22 -1.05 -9.31 2.82
N ALA A 23 0.09 -9.56 2.17
CA ALA A 23 1.40 -9.48 2.84
C ALA A 23 1.70 -8.05 3.33
N PHE A 24 1.32 -7.04 2.55
CA PHE A 24 1.48 -5.65 2.98
C PHE A 24 0.60 -5.30 4.18
N GLN A 25 -0.64 -5.82 4.22
CA GLN A 25 -1.57 -5.62 5.33
C GLN A 25 -1.02 -6.20 6.63
N GLU A 26 -0.45 -7.42 6.59
CA GLU A 26 0.18 -8.05 7.75
C GLU A 26 1.31 -7.19 8.33
N ILE A 27 2.17 -6.65 7.46
CA ILE A 27 3.26 -5.75 7.86
C ILE A 27 2.70 -4.50 8.54
N VAL A 28 1.67 -3.88 7.97
CA VAL A 28 1.08 -2.65 8.51
C VAL A 28 0.41 -2.92 9.87
N ILE A 29 -0.35 -4.01 10.02
CA ILE A 29 -1.03 -4.37 11.27
C ILE A 29 -0.06 -4.74 12.39
N ALA A 30 1.11 -5.31 12.05
CA ALA A 30 2.15 -5.65 13.01
C ALA A 30 2.90 -4.43 13.60
N ASP A 31 2.70 -3.22 13.06
CA ASP A 31 3.39 -2.02 13.55
C ASP A 31 2.88 -1.65 14.96
N ARG A 32 3.81 -1.42 15.88
CA ARG A 32 3.52 -1.09 17.29
C ARG A 32 2.72 0.20 17.47
N ARG A 33 2.73 1.08 16.46
CA ARG A 33 2.00 2.36 16.45
C ARG A 33 0.53 2.19 16.09
N MET A 34 0.09 1.00 15.68
CA MET A 34 -1.29 0.75 15.21
C MET A 34 -2.38 1.28 16.17
N ASN A 35 -2.14 1.22 17.48
CA ASN A 35 -3.10 1.69 18.50
C ASN A 35 -2.97 3.18 18.86
N ARG A 36 -2.04 3.92 18.25
CA ARG A 36 -1.71 5.31 18.59
C ARG A 36 -1.70 6.25 17.39
N ASP A 37 -1.51 5.70 16.20
CA ASP A 37 -1.44 6.44 14.94
C ASP A 37 -2.70 6.17 14.12
N GLU A 38 -3.62 7.13 14.14
CA GLU A 38 -4.88 7.04 13.42
C GLU A 38 -4.68 6.96 11.90
N GLN A 39 -3.60 7.54 11.35
CA GLN A 39 -3.31 7.43 9.92
C GLN A 39 -2.86 6.03 9.56
N LEU A 40 -2.09 5.38 10.44
CA LEU A 40 -1.68 3.99 10.24
C LEU A 40 -2.87 3.02 10.32
N ALA A 41 -3.80 3.26 11.25
CA ALA A 41 -5.06 2.52 11.30
C ALA A 41 -5.92 2.74 10.03
N ALA A 42 -6.02 3.99 9.56
CA ALA A 42 -6.74 4.31 8.33
C ALA A 42 -6.10 3.64 7.10
N LEU A 43 -4.77 3.55 7.05
CA LEU A 43 -4.06 2.81 6.01
C LEU A 43 -4.42 1.33 6.02
N ALA A 44 -4.45 0.68 7.19
CA ALA A 44 -4.83 -0.72 7.31
C ALA A 44 -6.26 -0.99 6.80
N VAL A 45 -7.20 -0.08 7.09
CA VAL A 45 -8.58 -0.13 6.57
C VAL A 45 -8.58 -0.01 5.05
N LYS A 46 -7.83 0.93 4.48
CA LYS A 46 -7.74 1.12 3.01
C LYS A 46 -7.15 -0.08 2.29
N ILE A 47 -6.13 -0.73 2.88
CA ILE A 47 -5.57 -1.97 2.34
C ILE A 47 -6.62 -3.08 2.35
N CYS A 48 -7.36 -3.23 3.46
CA CYS A 48 -8.45 -4.20 3.56
C CYS A 48 -9.52 -4.00 2.47
N GLU A 49 -9.98 -2.75 2.28
CA GLU A 49 -10.95 -2.41 1.24
C GLU A 49 -10.44 -2.76 -0.17
N ALA A 50 -9.15 -2.50 -0.44
CA ALA A 50 -8.54 -2.81 -1.73
C ALA A 50 -8.43 -4.32 -1.97
N ILE A 51 -8.10 -5.10 -0.93
CA ILE A 51 -8.11 -6.57 -0.98
C ILE A 51 -9.51 -7.09 -1.29
N CYS A 52 -10.52 -6.67 -0.52
CA CYS A 52 -11.90 -7.13 -0.69
C CYS A 52 -12.49 -6.81 -2.08
N ARG A 53 -11.98 -5.77 -2.73
CA ARG A 53 -12.46 -5.31 -4.05
C ARG A 53 -11.54 -5.69 -5.20
N GLU A 54 -10.47 -6.44 -4.93
CA GLU A 54 -9.45 -6.82 -5.91
C GLU A 54 -8.89 -5.60 -6.67
N LYS A 55 -8.54 -4.54 -5.93
CA LYS A 55 -8.04 -3.27 -6.48
C LYS A 55 -6.56 -3.08 -6.21
N TYR A 56 -5.90 -2.39 -7.15
CA TYR A 56 -4.57 -1.84 -6.96
C TYR A 56 -4.61 -0.69 -5.96
N MET A 57 -3.51 -0.50 -5.22
CA MET A 57 -3.28 0.74 -4.46
C MET A 57 -2.23 1.59 -5.15
N ILE A 58 -2.47 2.90 -5.18
CA ILE A 58 -1.51 3.90 -5.64
C ILE A 58 -0.81 4.45 -4.41
N HIS A 59 0.50 4.22 -4.30
CA HIS A 59 1.35 4.93 -3.37
C HIS A 59 2.06 6.07 -4.12
N PHE A 60 1.86 7.29 -3.67
CA PHE A 60 2.57 8.47 -4.15
C PHE A 60 3.53 8.93 -3.06
N GLY A 61 4.83 8.81 -3.32
CA GLY A 61 5.88 9.33 -2.44
C GLY A 61 6.42 10.64 -2.99
N VAL A 62 6.49 11.67 -2.14
CA VAL A 62 7.21 12.93 -2.42
C VAL A 62 8.58 12.85 -1.78
#